data_AF-A0A4D4JLV5-F1
#
_entry.id   AF-A0A4D4JLV5-F1
#
_cell.length_a   1.000
_cell.length_b   1.000
_cell.length_c   1.000
_cell.angle_alpha   90.00
_cell.angle_beta   90.00
_cell.angle_gamma   90.00
#
_symmetry.space_group_name_H-M   'P 1'
#
loop_
_entity.id
_entity.type
_entity.pdbx_description
1 polymer ?
#
loop_
_entity_poly.entity_id
_entity_poly.type
_entity_poly.pdbx_seq_one_letter_code
_entity_poly.pdbx_strand_id
1 'polypeptide(L)'
;MKLVCKDCGTVDEPKTVARGSMAVEIVLWLLFIVPGLIYSIWRLGSKHDACRACGSEKLLPVHTPAGRTLAEGAGYTAEVIKPSAGAVSAGRALGRLVGRLKR
;
A
#
# COMPACT_ATOMS: atom_id res chain seq x y z
N MET A 1 -4.58 2.55 4.06
CA MET A 1 -3.74 3.06 2.93
C MET A 1 -4.04 2.24 1.69
N LYS A 2 -4.33 2.85 0.54
CA LYS A 2 -4.75 2.11 -0.66
C LYS A 2 -3.55 1.57 -1.44
N LEU A 3 -3.59 0.29 -1.82
CA LEU A 3 -2.56 -0.37 -2.61
C LEU A 3 -3.19 -0.98 -3.87
N VAL A 4 -2.48 -0.91 -4.99
CA VAL A 4 -2.85 -1.55 -6.25
C VAL A 4 -2.09 -2.87 -6.39
N CYS A 5 -2.79 -3.95 -6.73
CA CYS A 5 -2.17 -5.23 -7.04
C CYS A 5 -1.64 -5.26 -8.47
N LYS A 6 -0.39 -5.70 -8.66
CA LYS A 6 0.22 -5.82 -9.99
C LYS A 6 -0.39 -6.95 -10.83
N ASP A 7 -0.90 -8.02 -10.21
CA ASP A 7 -1.38 -9.21 -10.91
C ASP A 7 -2.87 -9.11 -11.30
N CYS A 8 -3.73 -8.55 -10.44
CA CYS A 8 -5.17 -8.44 -10.72
C CYS A 8 -5.68 -7.00 -10.91
N GLY A 9 -4.85 -5.98 -10.68
CA GLY A 9 -5.23 -4.57 -10.83
C GLY A 9 -6.18 -4.02 -9.76
N THR A 10 -6.61 -4.85 -8.80
CA THR A 10 -7.53 -4.42 -7.74
C THR A 10 -6.86 -3.38 -6.84
N VAL A 11 -7.59 -2.29 -6.53
CA VAL A 11 -7.15 -1.22 -5.64
C VAL A 11 -7.93 -1.27 -4.34
N ASP A 12 -7.32 -1.83 -3.30
CA ASP A 12 -7.94 -2.06 -2.01
C ASP A 12 -6.96 -1.89 -0.86
N GLU A 13 -7.47 -1.94 0.36
CA GLU A 13 -6.61 -2.10 1.52
C GLU A 13 -6.07 -3.53 1.60
N PRO A 14 -4.76 -3.70 1.86
CA PRO A 14 -4.13 -5.00 1.91
C PRO A 14 -4.69 -5.80 3.08
N LYS A 15 -4.77 -7.12 2.90
CA LYS A 15 -5.05 -8.03 4.00
C LYS A 15 -3.73 -8.54 4.54
N THR A 16 -3.49 -8.31 5.82
CA THR A 16 -2.34 -8.93 6.50
C THR A 16 -2.62 -10.42 6.67
N VAL A 17 -1.76 -11.24 6.07
CA VAL A 17 -1.80 -12.70 6.15
C VAL A 17 -0.52 -13.17 6.85
N ALA A 18 -0.66 -14.03 7.85
CA ALA A 18 0.50 -14.66 8.48
C ALA A 18 0.91 -15.89 7.68
N ARG A 19 2.19 -16.03 7.32
CA ARG A 19 2.70 -17.31 6.84
C ARG A 19 2.79 -18.28 8.02
N GLY A 20 2.12 -19.43 7.91
CA GLY A 20 2.23 -20.53 8.88
C GLY A 20 0.94 -20.88 9.62
N SER A 21 0.73 -22.18 9.80
CA SER A 21 -0.45 -22.74 10.47
C SER A 21 -0.32 -22.69 11.99
N MET A 22 -1.38 -22.28 12.70
CA MET A 22 -1.46 -22.36 14.18
C MET A 22 -1.24 -23.79 14.69
N ALA A 23 -1.62 -24.80 13.91
CA ALA A 23 -1.49 -26.20 14.28
C ALA A 23 -0.03 -26.62 14.55
N VAL A 24 0.93 -26.11 13.77
CA VAL A 24 2.36 -26.47 13.93
C VAL A 24 2.91 -25.89 15.24
N GLU A 25 2.47 -24.70 15.62
CA GLU A 25 2.85 -24.07 16.88
C GLU A 25 2.35 -24.92 18.07
N ILE A 26 1.09 -25.34 18.05
CA ILE A 26 0.49 -26.16 19.12
C ILE A 26 1.20 -27.52 19.27
N VAL A 27 1.54 -28.19 18.15
CA VAL A 27 2.27 -29.47 18.18
C VAL A 27 3.68 -29.30 18.73
N LEU A 28 4.39 -28.23 18.35
CA LEU A 28 5.72 -27.95 18.88
C LEU A 28 5.69 -27.68 20.39
N TRP A 29 4.72 -26.89 20.87
CA TRP A 29 4.53 -26.63 22.29
C TRP A 29 4.24 -27.90 23.10
N LEU A 30 3.53 -28.87 22.52
CA LEU A 30 3.21 -30.15 23.17
C LEU A 30 4.39 -31.13 23.23
N LEU A 31 5.36 -31.03 22.31
CA LEU A 31 6.49 -31.96 22.24
C LEU A 31 7.78 -31.40 22.84
N PHE A 32 8.10 -30.11 22.67
CA PHE A 32 9.28 -29.45 23.26
C PHE A 32 9.10 -27.92 23.34
N ILE A 33 9.23 -27.33 24.53
CA ILE A 33 9.00 -25.87 24.77
C ILE A 33 9.98 -24.98 23.98
N VAL A 34 11.25 -25.39 23.86
CA VAL A 34 12.31 -24.61 23.21
C VAL A 34 12.07 -24.36 21.70
N PRO A 35 11.79 -25.38 20.86
CA PRO A 35 11.46 -25.15 19.46
C PRO A 35 10.14 -24.37 19.29
N GLY A 36 9.17 -24.53 20.20
CA GLY A 36 7.93 -23.75 20.20
C GLY A 36 8.17 -22.24 20.30
N LEU A 37 9.10 -21.81 21.16
CA LEU A 37 9.47 -20.39 21.31
C LEU A 37 10.11 -19.82 20.04
N ILE A 38 11.06 -20.53 19.45
CA ILE A 38 11.77 -20.10 18.24
C ILE A 38 10.79 -19.97 17.07
N TYR A 39 9.85 -20.90 16.95
CA TYR A 39 8.84 -20.88 15.90
C TYR A 39 7.85 -19.72 16.07
N SER A 40 7.42 -19.41 17.30
CA SER A 40 6.55 -18.25 17.55
C SER A 40 7.20 -16.93 17.15
N ILE A 41 8.50 -16.73 17.43
CA ILE A 41 9.23 -15.52 17.03
C ILE A 41 9.31 -15.40 15.50
N TRP A 42 9.65 -16.49 14.81
CA TRP A 42 9.68 -16.52 13.35
C TRP A 42 8.31 -16.26 12.73
N ARG A 43 7.25 -16.80 13.34
CA ARG A 43 5.87 -16.66 12.87
C ARG A 43 5.32 -15.24 13.03
N LEU A 44 5.68 -14.56 14.13
CA LEU A 44 5.38 -13.15 14.33
C LEU A 44 6.04 -12.28 13.24
N GLY A 45 7.26 -12.61 12.82
CA GLY A 45 7.99 -11.92 11.76
C GLY A 45 7.53 -12.25 10.33
N SER A 46 6.73 -13.30 10.13
CA SER A 46 6.33 -13.77 8.80
C SER A 46 4.96 -13.26 8.34
N LYS A 47 4.45 -12.21 8.99
CA LYS A 47 3.24 -11.49 8.53
C LYS A 47 3.60 -10.67 7.31
N HIS A 48 2.79 -10.79 6.26
CA HIS A 48 2.96 -10.03 5.03
C HIS A 48 1.60 -9.52 4.55
N ASP A 49 1.64 -8.47 3.76
CA ASP A 49 0.46 -7.90 3.15
C ASP A 49 0.17 -8.61 1.82
N ALA A 50 -1.06 -9.07 1.66
CA ALA A 50 -1.52 -9.77 0.47
C ALA A 50 -2.79 -9.10 -0.09
N CYS A 51 -2.97 -9.20 -1.40
CA CYS A 51 -4.16 -8.70 -2.08
C CYS A 51 -5.41 -9.45 -1.60
N ARG A 52 -6.50 -8.72 -1.32
CA ARG A 52 -7.78 -9.32 -0.91
C ARG A 52 -8.47 -10.11 -2.02
N ALA A 53 -8.26 -9.74 -3.28
CA ALA A 53 -8.91 -10.35 -4.43
C ALA A 53 -8.19 -11.64 -4.89
N CYS A 54 -6.87 -11.60 -5.04
CA CYS A 54 -6.10 -12.70 -5.62
C CYS A 54 -5.05 -13.32 -4.68
N GLY A 55 -4.80 -12.74 -3.50
CA GLY A 55 -3.78 -13.23 -2.57
C GLY A 55 -2.33 -12.92 -2.94
N SER A 56 -2.07 -12.17 -4.01
CA SER A 56 -0.71 -11.80 -4.40
C SER A 56 -0.04 -10.85 -3.41
N GLU A 57 1.25 -11.05 -3.19
CA GLU A 57 2.13 -10.19 -2.37
C GLU A 57 2.67 -8.98 -3.16
N LYS A 58 2.45 -8.93 -4.48
CA LYS A 58 2.95 -7.85 -5.35
C LYS A 58 2.02 -6.63 -5.31
N LEU A 59 2.03 -5.95 -4.18
CA LEU A 59 1.25 -4.75 -3.92
C LEU A 59 2.11 -3.50 -4.11
N LEU A 60 1.55 -2.47 -4.74
CA LEU A 60 2.21 -1.18 -4.97
C LEU A 60 1.37 -0.05 -4.37
N PRO A 61 1.98 0.91 -3.65
CA PRO A 61 1.23 2.02 -3.10
C PRO A 61 0.76 2.94 -4.23
N VAL A 62 -0.52 3.34 -4.21
CA VAL A 62 -1.10 4.23 -5.24
C VAL A 62 -0.45 5.62 -5.29
N HIS A 63 0.30 6.01 -4.26
CA HIS A 63 0.99 7.30 -4.22
C HIS A 63 2.27 7.33 -5.07
N THR A 64 2.89 6.18 -5.33
CA THR A 64 4.12 6.05 -6.13
C THR A 64 3.83 6.23 -7.62
N PRO A 65 4.79 6.71 -8.44
CA PRO A 65 4.55 6.91 -9.88
C PRO A 65 4.15 5.60 -10.59
N ALA A 66 4.79 4.48 -10.25
CA ALA A 66 4.45 3.16 -10.79
C ALA A 66 3.08 2.65 -10.30
N GLY A 67 2.70 2.96 -9.05
CA GLY A 67 1.38 2.62 -8.54
C GLY A 67 0.26 3.44 -9.19
N ARG A 68 0.51 4.71 -9.52
CA ARG A 68 -0.47 5.55 -10.23
C ARG A 68 -0.77 5.02 -11.62
N THR A 69 0.26 4.71 -12.41
CA THR A 69 0.05 4.21 -13.78
C THR A 69 -0.73 2.90 -13.82
N LEU A 70 -0.44 1.99 -12.88
CA LEU A 70 -1.19 0.74 -12.74
C LEU A 70 -2.63 0.97 -12.28
N ALA A 71 -2.83 1.87 -11.32
CA ALA A 71 -4.15 2.18 -10.81
C ALA A 71 -5.02 2.89 -11.88
N GLU A 72 -4.44 3.82 -12.64
CA GLU A 72 -5.09 4.48 -13.79
C GLU A 72 -5.50 3.45 -14.86
N GLY A 73 -4.62 2.50 -15.20
CA GLY A 73 -4.94 1.42 -16.14
C GLY A 73 -6.05 0.48 -15.65
N ALA A 74 -6.18 0.31 -14.34
CA ALA A 74 -7.26 -0.46 -13.71
C ALA A 74 -8.56 0.34 -13.53
N GLY A 75 -8.63 1.59 -13.98
CA GLY A 75 -9.81 2.46 -13.85
C GLY A 75 -9.95 3.11 -12.46
N TYR A 76 -8.94 3.04 -11.61
CA TYR A 76 -8.92 3.72 -10.32
C TYR A 76 -8.51 5.19 -10.50
N THR A 77 -9.43 6.11 -10.25
CA THR A 77 -9.11 7.53 -10.13
C THR A 77 -8.54 7.78 -8.74
N ALA A 78 -7.22 7.93 -8.63
CA ALA A 78 -6.62 8.45 -7.41
C ALA A 78 -7.28 9.81 -7.12
N GLU A 79 -7.83 9.97 -5.92
CA GLU A 79 -8.35 11.25 -5.47
C GLU A 79 -7.18 12.24 -5.41
N VAL A 80 -7.02 12.99 -6.50
CA VAL A 80 -6.01 14.04 -6.63
C VAL A 80 -6.30 15.04 -5.53
N ILE A 81 -5.29 15.31 -4.70
CA ILE A 81 -5.34 16.39 -3.71
C ILE A 81 -5.66 17.67 -4.47
N LYS A 82 -6.91 18.11 -4.44
CA LYS A 82 -7.32 19.38 -5.05
C LYS A 82 -6.57 20.48 -4.30
N PRO A 83 -5.75 21.31 -4.97
CA PRO A 83 -5.10 22.43 -4.30
C PRO A 83 -6.19 23.29 -3.65
N SER A 84 -5.95 23.72 -2.41
CA SER A 84 -6.89 24.59 -1.71
C SER A 84 -7.12 25.87 -2.54
N ALA A 85 -8.29 26.48 -2.41
CA ALA A 85 -8.62 27.70 -3.15
C ALA A 85 -7.55 28.80 -3.00
N GLY A 86 -6.92 28.88 -1.81
CA GLY A 86 -5.80 29.78 -1.54
C GLY A 86 -4.53 29.44 -2.33
N ALA A 87 -4.18 28.16 -2.46
CA ALA A 87 -3.03 27.74 -3.28
C ALA A 87 -3.25 28.08 -4.76
N VAL A 88 -4.48 27.93 -5.26
CA VAL A 88 -4.84 28.31 -6.64
C VAL A 88 -4.79 29.83 -6.85
N SER A 89 -5.32 30.61 -5.91
CA SER A 89 -5.36 32.08 -6.03
C SER A 89 -3.97 32.71 -5.99
N ALA A 90 -3.11 32.23 -5.06
CA ALA A 90 -1.72 32.66 -4.95
C ALA A 90 -0.92 32.33 -6.23
N GLY A 91 -1.06 31.10 -6.74
CA GLY A 91 -0.40 30.69 -7.99
C GLY A 91 -0.81 31.56 -9.19
N ARG A 92 -2.11 31.88 -9.34
CA ARG A 92 -2.59 32.78 -10.40
C ARG A 92 -2.11 34.22 -10.22
N ALA A 93 -2.04 34.73 -8.99
CA ALA A 93 -1.56 36.08 -8.70
C ALA A 93 -0.07 36.24 -9.06
N LEU A 94 0.76 35.29 -8.62
CA LEU A 94 2.18 35.24 -8.95
C LEU A 94 2.40 35.11 -10.47
N GLY A 95 1.67 34.22 -11.14
CA GLY A 95 1.77 34.06 -12.60
C GLY A 95 1.44 35.35 -13.37
N ARG A 96 0.41 36.10 -12.93
CA ARG A 96 0.07 37.40 -13.52
C ARG A 96 1.12 38.46 -13.28
N LEU A 97 1.73 38.49 -12.10
CA LEU A 97 2.82 39.41 -11.76
C LEU A 97 4.05 39.16 -12.63
N VAL A 98 4.50 37.90 -12.73
CA VAL A 98 5.63 37.50 -13.58
C VAL A 98 5.35 37.83 -15.05
N GLY A 99 4.13 37.57 -15.54
CA GLY A 99 3.73 37.91 -16.91
C GLY A 99 3.66 39.41 -17.20
N ARG A 100 3.49 40.27 -16.18
CA ARG A 100 3.57 41.73 -16.30
C ARG A 100 5.00 42.24 -16.26
N LEU A 101 5.89 41.59 -15.51
CA LEU A 101 7.31 41.95 -15.43
C LEU A 101 8.11 41.56 -16.69
N LYS A 102 7.64 40.57 -17.45
CA LYS A 102 8.29 40.09 -18.69
C LYS A 102 7.82 40.83 -19.96
N ARG A 103 7.01 41.87 -19.83
CA ARG A 103 6.39 42.63 -20.92
C ARG A 103 6.80 44.09 -20.84
#